data_AF-A0A923BI94-F1
#
_entry.id   AF-A0A923BI94-F1
#
_cell.length_a   1.000
_cell.length_b   1.000
_cell.length_c   1.000
_cell.angle_alpha   90.00
_cell.angle_beta   90.00
_cell.angle_gamma   90.00
#
_symmetry.space_group_name_H-M   'P 1'
#
loop_
_entity.id
_entity.type
_entity.pdbx_description
1 polymer ?
#
loop_
_entity_poly.entity_id
_entity_poly.type
_entity_poly.pdbx_seq_one_letter_code
_entity_poly.pdbx_strand_id
1 'polypeptide(L)'
;MKADVIHWLNRLLAIHCRSFPQYMRWARPHVPAVRGQEIEALEAISLDQDIMSERISRMVVDADALPRTGEFPMEFTDLHDLDIDYVILTAVRYQEQDVAAIETLVERLQTAPAARALAEESLGMAKGHLDTLREQAQSIAALKA
;
A
#
# COMPACT_ATOMS: atom_id res chain seq x y z
N MET A 1 1.70 18.99 17.32
CA MET A 1 0.74 18.78 16.19
C MET A 1 -0.64 18.52 16.77
N LYS A 2 -1.75 18.83 16.08
CA LYS A 2 -3.10 18.56 16.63
C LYS A 2 -3.42 17.05 16.62
N ALA A 3 -4.26 16.60 17.56
CA ALA A 3 -4.56 15.18 17.75
C ALA A 3 -5.28 14.54 16.55
N ASP A 4 -6.11 15.30 15.84
CA ASP A 4 -6.76 14.87 14.60
C ASP A 4 -5.75 14.62 13.48
N VAL A 5 -4.75 15.50 13.31
CA VAL A 5 -3.67 15.31 12.33
C VAL A 5 -2.87 14.05 12.64
N ILE A 6 -2.55 13.81 13.91
CA ILE A 6 -1.87 12.58 14.36
C ILE A 6 -2.74 11.34 14.08
N HIS A 7 -4.05 11.42 14.27
CA HIS A 7 -4.96 10.35 13.93
C HIS A 7 -4.90 10.03 12.42
N TRP A 8 -4.95 11.04 11.56
CA TRP A 8 -4.91 10.85 10.11
C TRP A 8 -3.56 10.37 9.59
N LEU A 9 -2.45 10.84 10.17
CA LEU A 9 -1.12 10.31 9.87
C LEU A 9 -0.98 8.84 10.26
N ASN A 10 -1.54 8.43 11.41
CA ASN A 10 -1.56 7.02 11.79
C ASN A 10 -2.46 6.17 10.88
N ARG A 11 -3.56 6.73 10.37
CA ARG A 11 -4.37 6.07 9.33
C ARG A 11 -3.58 5.87 8.05
N LEU A 12 -2.84 6.90 7.61
CA LEU A 12 -1.98 6.82 6.44
C LEU A 12 -0.85 5.79 6.63
N LEU A 13 -0.22 5.79 7.80
CA LEU A 13 0.81 4.81 8.16
C LEU A 13 0.28 3.37 8.13
N ALA A 14 -0.92 3.15 8.65
CA ALA A 14 -1.52 1.82 8.65
C ALA A 14 -1.76 1.30 7.22
N ILE A 15 -2.17 2.15 6.28
CA ILE A 15 -2.33 1.77 4.86
C ILE A 15 -1.00 1.21 4.31
N HIS A 16 0.12 1.92 4.51
CA HIS A 16 1.41 1.48 3.98
C HIS A 16 2.00 0.26 4.70
N CYS A 17 1.81 0.13 6.01
CA CYS A 17 2.35 -0.96 6.80
C CYS A 17 1.50 -2.24 6.75
N ARG A 18 0.21 -2.11 6.39
CA ARG A 18 -0.78 -3.19 6.39
C ARG A 18 -1.50 -3.38 5.06
N SER A 19 -0.87 -2.91 3.98
CA SER A 19 -1.34 -3.09 2.61
C SER A 19 -1.33 -4.58 2.21
N PHE A 20 -2.03 -4.88 1.12
CA PHE A 20 -2.00 -6.22 0.54
C PHE A 20 -0.61 -6.64 0.04
N PRO A 21 0.17 -5.79 -0.68
CA PRO A 21 1.57 -6.10 -1.02
C PRO A 21 2.44 -6.44 0.19
N GLN A 22 2.31 -5.70 1.30
CA GLN A 22 3.03 -6.03 2.53
C GLN A 22 2.67 -7.43 3.02
N TYR A 23 1.37 -7.76 3.03
CA TYR A 23 0.91 -9.09 3.45
C TYR A 23 1.51 -10.23 2.61
N MET A 24 1.62 -10.02 1.30
CA MET A 24 2.16 -11.02 0.37
C MET A 24 3.63 -11.39 0.63
N ARG A 25 4.41 -10.54 1.31
CA ARG A 25 5.78 -10.87 1.74
C ARG A 25 5.84 -12.07 2.68
N TRP A 26 4.77 -12.30 3.47
CA TRP A 26 4.67 -13.45 4.36
C TRP A 26 3.93 -14.62 3.72
N ALA A 27 2.90 -14.35 2.91
CA ALA A 27 2.11 -15.40 2.27
C ALA A 27 2.87 -16.20 1.20
N ARG A 28 3.90 -15.60 0.58
CA ARG A 28 4.81 -16.24 -0.41
C ARG A 28 4.04 -17.03 -1.48
N PRO A 29 3.35 -16.35 -2.40
CA PRO A 29 2.55 -17.02 -3.41
C PRO A 29 3.37 -17.94 -4.31
N HIS A 30 2.71 -18.95 -4.88
CA HIS A 30 3.38 -19.86 -5.81
C HIS A 30 3.64 -19.16 -7.15
N VAL A 31 4.89 -19.17 -7.58
CA VAL A 31 5.31 -18.53 -8.84
C VAL A 31 6.05 -19.52 -9.73
N PRO A 32 5.52 -19.81 -10.94
CA PRO A 32 6.22 -20.63 -11.92
C PRO A 32 7.56 -20.02 -12.31
N ALA A 33 8.60 -20.83 -12.52
CA ALA A 33 9.99 -20.37 -12.77
C ALA A 33 10.19 -19.46 -13.99
N VAL A 34 9.20 -19.33 -14.87
CA VAL A 34 9.22 -18.47 -16.08
C VAL A 34 8.54 -17.11 -15.82
N ARG A 35 7.93 -16.94 -14.64
CA ARG A 35 7.20 -15.74 -14.21
C ARG A 35 7.89 -15.17 -12.98
N GLY A 36 7.97 -13.86 -12.86
CA GLY A 36 8.87 -13.22 -11.88
C GLY A 36 8.68 -11.72 -11.79
N GLN A 37 8.35 -11.08 -12.91
CA GLN A 37 8.03 -9.65 -12.98
C GLN A 37 6.86 -9.28 -12.05
N GLU A 38 5.91 -10.19 -11.84
CA GLU A 38 4.77 -10.00 -10.96
C GLU A 38 5.19 -9.93 -9.49
N ILE A 39 6.11 -10.80 -9.05
CA ILE A 39 6.69 -10.74 -7.71
C ILE A 39 7.56 -9.49 -7.57
N GLU A 40 8.41 -9.21 -8.56
CA GLU A 40 9.30 -8.04 -8.54
C GLU A 40 8.49 -6.75 -8.38
N ALA A 41 7.33 -6.64 -9.05
CA ALA A 41 6.41 -5.53 -8.88
C ALA A 41 5.87 -5.43 -7.43
N LEU A 42 5.42 -6.54 -6.83
CA LEU A 42 4.93 -6.54 -5.45
C LEU A 42 6.03 -6.22 -4.42
N GLU A 43 7.26 -6.70 -4.65
CA GLU A 43 8.41 -6.41 -3.82
C GLU A 43 8.83 -4.93 -3.91
N ALA A 44 8.85 -4.37 -5.12
CA ALA A 44 9.14 -2.96 -5.34
C ALA A 44 8.10 -2.06 -4.65
N ILE A 45 6.81 -2.38 -4.80
CA ILE A 45 5.71 -1.67 -4.12
C ILE A 45 5.89 -1.72 -2.60
N SER A 46 6.20 -2.90 -2.05
CA SER A 46 6.39 -3.06 -0.61
C SER A 46 7.58 -2.26 -0.08
N LEU A 47 8.67 -2.18 -0.85
CA LEU A 47 9.84 -1.39 -0.50
C LEU A 47 9.53 0.11 -0.45
N ASP A 48 8.81 0.62 -1.45
CA ASP A 48 8.36 2.01 -1.49
C ASP A 48 7.46 2.34 -0.28
N GLN A 49 6.57 1.41 0.08
CA GLN A 49 5.70 1.53 1.24
C GLN A 49 6.47 1.53 2.56
N ASP A 50 7.55 0.77 2.69
CA ASP A 50 8.44 0.80 3.87
C ASP A 50 9.11 2.18 4.01
N ILE A 51 9.61 2.74 2.91
CA ILE A 51 10.24 4.08 2.89
C ILE A 51 9.23 5.17 3.28
N MET A 52 8.02 5.11 2.72
CA MET A 52 6.96 6.05 3.08
C MET A 52 6.53 5.91 4.55
N SER A 53 6.43 4.68 5.04
CA SER A 53 6.09 4.37 6.43
C SER A 53 7.11 4.94 7.42
N GLU A 54 8.40 4.86 7.11
CA GLU A 54 9.46 5.45 7.94
C GLU A 54 9.28 6.98 8.04
N ARG A 55 8.99 7.64 6.92
CA ARG A 55 8.81 9.10 6.86
C ARG A 55 7.58 9.56 7.63
N ILE A 56 6.46 8.85 7.49
CA ILE A 56 5.24 9.13 8.27
C ILE A 56 5.50 8.90 9.75
N SER A 57 6.15 7.80 10.11
CA SER A 57 6.48 7.48 11.51
C SER A 57 7.37 8.54 12.13
N ARG A 58 8.39 9.01 11.41
CA ARG A 58 9.27 10.11 11.87
C ARG A 58 8.46 11.37 12.15
N MET A 59 7.56 11.77 11.25
CA MET A 59 6.70 12.94 11.45
C MET A 59 5.80 12.83 12.68
N VAL A 60 5.30 11.62 13.00
CA VAL A 60 4.50 11.36 14.20
C VAL A 60 5.37 11.42 15.47
N VAL A 61 6.57 10.84 15.44
CA VAL A 61 7.53 10.89 16.56
C VAL A 61 8.00 12.31 16.85
N ASP A 62 8.34 13.09 15.82
CA ASP A 62 8.76 14.50 15.95
C ASP A 62 7.65 15.37 16.55
N ALA A 63 6.40 14.90 16.53
CA ALA A 63 5.25 15.53 17.15
C ALA A 63 4.99 15.07 18.59
N ASP A 64 5.92 14.32 19.20
CA ASP A 64 5.83 13.69 20.52
C ASP A 64 4.64 12.72 20.65
N ALA A 65 4.31 12.03 19.56
CA ALA A 65 3.24 11.04 19.50
C ALA A 65 3.78 9.67 19.08
N LEU A 66 2.99 8.61 19.34
CA LEU A 66 3.35 7.24 19.02
C LEU A 66 2.83 6.83 17.63
N PRO A 67 3.70 6.37 16.71
CA PRO A 67 3.28 5.73 15.47
C PRO A 67 2.46 4.47 15.74
N ARG A 68 1.36 4.30 15.01
CA ARG A 68 0.46 3.14 15.11
C ARG A 68 0.21 2.57 13.73
N THR A 69 0.75 1.38 13.48
CA THR A 69 0.65 0.69 12.19
C THR A 69 -0.58 -0.20 12.09
N GLY A 70 -1.21 -0.55 13.21
CA GLY A 70 -2.38 -1.44 13.24
C GLY A 70 -2.04 -2.91 12.94
N GLU A 71 -3.07 -3.67 12.60
CA GLU A 71 -3.03 -5.10 12.29
C GLU A 71 -3.43 -5.32 10.83
N PHE A 72 -3.05 -6.47 10.26
CA PHE A 72 -3.52 -6.84 8.92
C PHE A 72 -5.03 -7.09 8.94
N PRO A 73 -5.76 -6.72 7.87
CA PRO A 73 -7.14 -7.14 7.70
C PRO A 73 -7.28 -8.66 7.83
N MET A 74 -8.24 -9.12 8.62
CA MET A 74 -8.47 -10.56 8.83
C MET A 74 -8.79 -11.30 7.52
N GLU A 75 -9.44 -10.64 6.56
CA GLU A 75 -9.72 -11.23 5.23
C GLU A 75 -8.45 -11.60 4.44
N PHE A 76 -7.28 -11.08 4.81
CA PHE A 76 -6.02 -11.50 4.19
C PHE A 76 -5.64 -12.91 4.60
N THR A 77 -6.07 -13.38 5.78
CA THR A 77 -5.83 -14.76 6.21
C THR A 77 -6.69 -15.77 5.48
N ASP A 78 -7.44 -15.40 4.45
CA ASP A 78 -8.08 -16.36 3.54
C ASP A 78 -7.26 -16.53 2.24
N LEU A 79 -6.12 -15.83 2.12
CA LEU A 79 -5.38 -15.64 0.86
C LEU A 79 -4.04 -16.41 0.82
N HIS A 80 -4.05 -17.67 1.27
CA HIS A 80 -2.89 -18.56 1.20
C HIS A 80 -2.91 -19.43 -0.08
N ASP A 81 -1.74 -19.86 -0.56
CA ASP A 81 -1.57 -20.78 -1.69
C ASP A 81 -2.21 -20.31 -3.01
N LEU A 82 -2.22 -19.01 -3.25
CA LEU A 82 -2.79 -18.40 -4.44
C LEU A 82 -1.81 -18.44 -5.62
N ASP A 83 -2.35 -18.70 -6.81
CA ASP A 83 -1.64 -18.48 -8.06
C ASP A 83 -1.34 -16.99 -8.25
N ILE A 84 -0.16 -16.67 -8.80
CA ILE A 84 0.31 -15.30 -9.00
C ILE A 84 -0.67 -14.43 -9.79
N ASP A 85 -1.44 -15.00 -10.72
CA ASP A 85 -2.47 -14.26 -11.45
C ASP A 85 -3.53 -13.71 -10.53
N TYR A 86 -4.02 -14.57 -9.63
CA TYR A 86 -5.05 -14.20 -8.68
C TYR A 86 -4.52 -13.17 -7.68
N VAL A 87 -3.24 -13.29 -7.28
CA VAL A 87 -2.58 -12.32 -6.41
C VAL A 87 -2.52 -10.94 -7.07
N ILE A 88 -2.12 -10.84 -8.33
CA ILE A 88 -2.04 -9.55 -9.04
C ILE A 88 -3.42 -8.90 -9.18
N LEU A 89 -4.43 -9.67 -9.59
CA LEU A 89 -5.80 -9.15 -9.70
C LEU A 89 -6.35 -8.70 -8.34
N THR A 90 -6.01 -9.41 -7.27
CA THR A 90 -6.38 -9.04 -5.91
C THR A 90 -5.63 -7.80 -5.44
N ALA A 91 -4.34 -7.68 -5.76
CA ALA A 91 -3.53 -6.51 -5.46
C ALA A 91 -4.08 -5.25 -6.13
N VAL A 92 -4.53 -5.32 -7.40
CA VAL A 92 -5.19 -4.20 -8.08
C VAL A 92 -6.40 -3.72 -7.27
N ARG A 93 -7.27 -4.64 -6.84
CA ARG A 93 -8.48 -4.28 -6.08
C ARG A 93 -8.18 -3.60 -4.75
N TYR A 94 -7.21 -4.11 -3.98
CA TYR A 94 -6.82 -3.47 -2.72
C TYR A 94 -6.10 -2.15 -2.94
N GLN A 95 -5.26 -2.06 -3.97
CA GLN A 95 -4.58 -0.81 -4.30
C GLN A 95 -5.56 0.30 -4.72
N GLU A 96 -6.65 -0.04 -5.42
CA GLU A 96 -7.74 0.93 -5.73
C GLU A 96 -8.39 1.47 -4.46
N GLN A 97 -8.62 0.60 -3.46
CA GLN A 97 -9.17 1.00 -2.17
C GLN A 97 -8.20 1.89 -1.40
N ASP A 98 -6.90 1.54 -1.39
CA ASP A 98 -5.85 2.32 -0.74
C ASP A 98 -5.74 3.71 -1.38
N VAL A 99 -5.76 3.82 -2.71
CA VAL A 99 -5.76 5.11 -3.41
C VAL A 99 -6.95 5.97 -2.97
N ALA A 100 -8.17 5.43 -2.99
CA ALA A 100 -9.37 6.17 -2.58
C ALA A 100 -9.33 6.60 -1.11
N ALA A 101 -8.79 5.75 -0.24
CA ALA A 101 -8.60 6.06 1.18
C ALA A 101 -7.58 7.19 1.36
N ILE A 102 -6.46 7.17 0.64
CA ILE A 102 -5.43 8.21 0.70
C ILE A 102 -5.96 9.54 0.16
N GLU A 103 -6.76 9.55 -0.91
CA GLU A 103 -7.43 10.76 -1.41
C GLU A 103 -8.26 11.44 -0.32
N THR A 104 -9.06 10.64 0.41
CA THR A 104 -9.83 11.14 1.54
C THR A 104 -8.92 11.71 2.63
N LEU A 105 -7.79 11.06 2.93
CA LEU A 105 -6.85 11.53 3.97
C LEU A 105 -6.17 12.86 3.59
N VAL A 106 -5.85 13.07 2.32
CA VAL A 106 -5.32 14.37 1.82
C VAL A 106 -6.27 15.51 2.15
N GLU A 107 -7.58 15.31 1.91
CA GLU A 107 -8.60 16.31 2.24
C GLU A 107 -8.69 16.56 3.75
N ARG A 108 -8.63 15.50 4.57
CA ARG A 108 -8.66 15.61 6.05
C ARG A 108 -7.46 16.35 6.62
N LEU A 109 -6.32 16.33 5.92
CA LEU A 109 -5.08 16.97 6.34
C LEU A 109 -4.94 18.44 5.87
N GLN A 110 -5.97 19.03 5.26
CA GLN A 110 -5.95 20.38 4.70
C GLN A 110 -5.43 21.49 5.63
N THR A 111 -5.62 21.36 6.95
CA THR A 111 -5.16 22.35 7.94
C THR A 111 -3.73 22.12 8.43
N ALA A 112 -3.02 21.11 7.92
CA ALA A 112 -1.67 20.74 8.32
C ALA A 112 -0.78 20.56 7.08
N PRO A 113 -0.22 21.66 6.52
CA PRO A 113 0.46 21.63 5.21
C PRO A 113 1.57 20.59 5.07
N ALA A 114 2.39 20.40 6.10
CA ALA A 114 3.46 19.39 6.07
C ALA A 114 2.92 17.96 6.02
N ALA A 115 1.88 17.66 6.81
CA ALA A 115 1.24 16.35 6.82
C ALA A 115 0.47 16.09 5.51
N ARG A 116 -0.20 17.12 4.99
CA ARG A 116 -0.88 17.06 3.69
C ARG A 116 0.10 16.78 2.55
N ALA A 117 1.22 17.49 2.50
CA ALA A 117 2.23 17.27 1.46
C ALA A 117 2.74 15.82 1.46
N LEU A 118 2.96 15.25 2.64
CA LEU A 118 3.36 13.84 2.77
C LEU A 118 2.25 12.88 2.30
N ALA A 119 0.98 13.20 2.58
CA ALA A 119 -0.16 12.43 2.09
C ALA A 119 -0.34 12.56 0.56
N GLU A 120 -0.09 13.73 -0.03
CA GLU A 120 -0.14 13.95 -1.48
C GLU A 120 0.97 13.18 -2.20
N GLU A 121 2.17 13.14 -1.62
CA GLU A 121 3.27 12.32 -2.15
C GLU A 121 2.95 10.82 -2.07
N SER A 122 2.44 10.39 -0.91
CA SER A 122 1.92 9.03 -0.73
C SER A 122 0.83 8.69 -1.75
N LEU A 123 -0.03 9.65 -2.11
CA LEU A 123 -1.08 9.43 -3.11
C LEU A 123 -0.50 9.24 -4.50
N GLY A 124 0.49 10.07 -4.88
CA GLY A 124 1.20 9.92 -6.15
C GLY A 124 1.88 8.56 -6.28
N MET A 125 2.57 8.13 -5.23
CA MET A 125 3.17 6.80 -5.13
C MET A 125 2.13 5.69 -5.30
N ALA A 126 1.03 5.75 -4.54
CA ALA A 126 -0.03 4.74 -4.59
C ALA A 126 -0.71 4.65 -5.97
N LYS A 127 -0.85 5.77 -6.68
CA LYS A 127 -1.36 5.79 -8.06
C LYS A 127 -0.38 5.14 -9.03
N GLY A 128 0.93 5.43 -8.91
CA GLY A 128 1.96 4.77 -9.71
C GLY A 128 1.98 3.25 -9.50
N HIS A 129 1.87 2.79 -8.24
CA HIS A 129 1.74 1.37 -7.91
C HIS A 129 0.51 0.73 -8.56
N LEU A 130 -0.63 1.43 -8.56
CA LEU A 130 -1.86 0.95 -9.21
C LEU A 130 -1.68 0.77 -10.72
N ASP A 131 -1.01 1.73 -11.37
CA ASP A 131 -0.74 1.65 -12.81
C ASP A 131 0.17 0.45 -13.12
N THR A 132 1.25 0.25 -12.35
CA THR A 132 2.12 -0.94 -12.47
C THR A 132 1.34 -2.25 -12.32
N LEU A 133 0.47 -2.37 -11.31
CA LEU A 133 -0.32 -3.58 -11.10
C LEU A 133 -1.33 -3.83 -12.24
N ARG A 134 -1.93 -2.76 -12.78
CA ARG A 134 -2.85 -2.85 -13.92
C ARG A 134 -2.14 -3.30 -15.20
N GLU A 135 -0.91 -2.87 -15.44
CA GLU A 135 -0.09 -3.35 -16.56
C GLU A 135 0.18 -4.85 -16.44
N GLN A 136 0.54 -5.34 -15.24
CA GLN A 136 0.71 -6.77 -14.99
C GLN A 136 -0.59 -7.55 -15.23
N ALA A 137 -1.72 -7.04 -14.74
CA ALA A 137 -3.04 -7.65 -14.95
C ALA A 137 -3.43 -7.73 -16.44
N GLN A 138 -3.10 -6.71 -17.23
CA GLN A 138 -3.33 -6.71 -18.68
C GLN A 138 -2.45 -7.75 -19.40
N SER A 139 -1.19 -7.88 -19.00
CA SER A 139 -0.28 -8.91 -19.52
C SER A 139 -0.83 -10.33 -19.27
N ILE A 140 -1.33 -10.58 -18.06
CA ILE A 140 -1.99 -11.85 -17.69
C ILE A 140 -3.20 -12.13 -18.57
N ALA A 141 -4.05 -11.12 -18.80
CA ALA A 141 -5.24 -11.28 -19.65
C ALA A 141 -4.86 -11.60 -21.11
N ALA A 142 -3.80 -10.97 -21.64
CA ALA A 142 -3.30 -11.20 -22.99
C ALA A 142 -2.71 -12.61 -23.18
N LEU A 143 -2.07 -13.18 -22.15
CA LEU A 143 -1.55 -14.55 -22.20
C LEU A 143 -2.65 -15.63 -22.19
N LYS A 144 -3.86 -15.28 -21.76
CA LYS A 144 -5.01 -16.19 -21.68
C LYS A 144 -5.96 -16.11 -22.88
N ALA A 145 -5.78 -15.12 -23.77
CA ALA A 145 -6.57 -14.90 -24.97
C ALA A 145 -6.05 -15.70 -26.16
#